data_AF-A0A090TGK4-F1
#
_entry.id   AF-A0A090TGK4-F1
#
_cell.length_a   1.000
_cell.length_b   1.000
_cell.length_c   1.000
_cell.angle_alpha   90.00
_cell.angle_beta   90.00
_cell.angle_gamma   90.00
#
_symmetry.space_group_name_H-M   'P 1'
#
loop_
_entity.id
_entity.type
_entity.pdbx_description
1 polymer ?
#
loop_
_entity_poly.entity_id
_entity_poly.type
_entity_poly.pdbx_seq_one_letter_code
_entity_poly.pdbx_strand_id
1 'polypeptide(L)'
;MSFAVHWIKAEIHEYVLRNWRIVKIATTKAQRKLFFNLRKSKKRLGWFNNGEVETVAKELGVEPAEVREMESRLAAQDSTFEMPSDDDEAGTTYTAPALYLEDKSSDLAEDYEAQNWEAHTNNRLGHALATLDERSQHIVRSRWLDDNKSTLQDLADNYGVSAERIRQLEKNAMKKLKAAVGEF
;
A
#
# COMPACT_ATOMS: atom_id res chain seq x y z
N MET A 1 29.83 -43.93 18.94
CA MET A 1 29.91 -42.45 19.03
C MET A 1 29.78 -41.70 17.69
N SER A 2 29.71 -42.36 16.52
CA SER A 2 29.78 -41.67 15.21
C SER A 2 28.45 -41.14 14.65
N PHE A 3 27.29 -41.59 15.12
CA PHE A 3 25.99 -41.14 14.59
C PHE A 3 25.60 -39.75 15.09
N ALA A 4 25.83 -39.47 16.37
CA ALA A 4 25.49 -38.18 16.99
C ALA A 4 26.20 -37.01 16.28
N VAL A 5 27.44 -37.19 15.84
CA VAL A 5 28.22 -36.15 15.14
C VAL A 5 27.55 -35.73 13.83
N HIS A 6 26.99 -36.66 13.07
CA HIS A 6 26.29 -36.35 11.82
C HIS A 6 25.03 -35.52 12.07
N TRP A 7 24.24 -35.91 13.08
CA TRP A 7 23.02 -35.20 13.46
C TRP A 7 23.31 -33.80 14.01
N ILE A 8 24.32 -33.65 14.88
CA ILE A 8 24.72 -32.35 15.42
C ILE A 8 25.15 -31.42 14.28
N LYS A 9 25.97 -31.91 13.33
CA LYS A 9 26.42 -31.10 12.20
C LYS A 9 25.27 -30.69 11.27
N ALA A 10 24.34 -31.60 11.00
CA ALA A 10 23.16 -31.31 10.19
C ALA A 10 22.29 -30.24 10.87
N GLU A 11 22.06 -30.35 12.17
CA GLU A 11 21.23 -29.39 12.92
C GLU A 11 21.89 -27.99 12.97
N ILE A 12 23.21 -27.93 13.14
CA ILE A 12 23.96 -26.66 13.05
C ILE A 12 23.81 -26.05 11.66
N HIS A 13 23.98 -26.83 10.60
CA HIS A 13 23.82 -26.33 9.22
C HIS A 13 22.42 -25.80 8.96
N GLU A 14 21.39 -26.52 9.40
CA GLU A 14 19.99 -26.10 9.26
C GLU A 14 19.69 -24.85 10.09
N TYR A 15 20.22 -24.77 11.32
CA TYR A 15 20.08 -23.59 12.17
C TYR A 15 20.71 -22.35 11.52
N VAL A 16 21.93 -22.48 10.99
CA VAL A 16 22.61 -21.36 10.30
C VAL A 16 21.79 -20.92 9.09
N LEU A 17 21.33 -21.86 8.24
CA LEU A 17 20.51 -21.52 7.07
C LEU A 17 19.19 -20.83 7.44
N ARG A 18 18.56 -21.21 8.56
CA ARG A 18 17.28 -20.66 8.99
C ARG A 18 17.39 -19.30 9.67
N ASN A 19 18.54 -18.99 10.27
CA ASN A 19 18.73 -17.80 11.12
C ASN A 19 19.83 -16.84 10.64
N TRP A 20 20.36 -17.03 9.42
CA TRP A 20 21.39 -16.11 8.90
C TRP A 20 20.86 -14.70 8.56
N ARG A 21 19.54 -14.54 8.38
CA ARG A 21 18.87 -13.28 8.07
C ARG A 21 17.56 -13.13 8.81
N ILE A 22 17.12 -11.87 8.97
CA ILE A 22 15.83 -11.51 9.58
C ILE A 22 14.67 -12.04 8.72
N VAL A 23 14.76 -11.89 7.39
CA VAL A 23 13.73 -12.37 6.45
C VAL A 23 13.95 -13.85 6.15
N LYS A 24 13.04 -14.70 6.64
CA LYS A 24 13.06 -16.15 6.42
C LYS A 24 12.48 -16.50 5.05
N ILE A 25 13.24 -17.23 4.24
CA ILE A 25 12.80 -17.69 2.92
C ILE A 25 13.03 -19.20 2.83
N ALA A 26 12.09 -19.92 2.21
CA ALA A 26 12.29 -21.33 1.89
C ALA A 26 13.50 -21.50 0.96
N THR A 27 14.46 -22.33 1.34
CA THR A 27 15.66 -22.58 0.53
C THR A 27 15.54 -23.87 -0.28
N THR A 28 15.87 -23.80 -1.56
CA THR A 28 15.96 -25.00 -2.43
C THR A 28 17.25 -25.78 -2.16
N LYS A 29 17.32 -27.03 -2.62
CA LYS A 29 18.54 -27.85 -2.52
C LYS A 29 19.75 -27.18 -3.19
N ALA A 30 19.53 -26.51 -4.32
CA ALA A 30 20.54 -25.74 -5.05
C ALA A 30 21.04 -24.54 -4.22
N GLN A 31 20.12 -23.78 -3.62
CA GLN A 31 20.46 -22.64 -2.76
C GLN A 31 21.23 -23.06 -1.50
N ARG A 32 20.89 -24.18 -0.86
CA ARG A 32 21.68 -24.71 0.28
C ARG A 32 23.10 -25.08 -0.14
N LYS A 33 23.25 -25.72 -1.32
CA LYS A 33 24.56 -26.07 -1.88
C LYS A 33 25.38 -24.82 -2.17
N LEU A 34 24.74 -23.78 -2.71
CA LEU A 34 25.36 -22.48 -2.98
C LEU A 34 25.76 -21.77 -1.68
N PHE A 35 24.91 -21.71 -0.67
CA PHE A 35 25.21 -21.03 0.59
C PHE A 35 26.54 -21.48 1.23
N PHE A 36 26.81 -22.79 1.26
CA PHE A 36 28.04 -23.32 1.89
C PHE A 36 29.27 -23.32 0.97
N ASN A 37 29.10 -23.35 -0.35
CA ASN A 37 30.21 -23.50 -1.30
C ASN A 37 30.54 -22.22 -2.07
N LEU A 38 29.61 -21.28 -2.20
CA LEU A 38 29.77 -20.06 -3.01
C LEU A 38 30.88 -19.14 -2.46
N ARG A 39 31.01 -19.04 -1.13
CA ARG A 39 32.14 -18.31 -0.51
C ARG A 39 33.48 -19.01 -0.71
N LYS A 40 33.49 -20.35 -0.82
CA LYS A 40 34.73 -21.13 -1.04
C LYS A 40 35.22 -21.04 -2.48
N SER A 41 34.30 -20.99 -3.44
CA SER A 41 34.63 -20.83 -4.87
C SER A 41 35.05 -19.39 -5.23
N LYS A 42 34.80 -18.44 -4.33
CA LYS A 42 35.12 -17.02 -4.51
C LYS A 42 36.60 -16.76 -4.25
N LYS A 43 37.39 -16.64 -5.32
CA LYS A 43 38.85 -16.40 -5.26
C LYS A 43 39.23 -14.94 -4.91
N ARG A 44 38.30 -13.99 -5.02
CA ARG A 44 38.53 -12.55 -4.82
C ARG A 44 37.39 -11.90 -4.03
N LEU A 45 37.71 -10.92 -3.18
CA LEU A 45 36.73 -10.01 -2.57
C LEU A 45 36.17 -9.08 -3.66
N GLY A 46 34.90 -9.23 -4.03
CA GLY A 46 34.21 -8.42 -5.05
C GLY A 46 33.08 -9.20 -5.71
N TRP A 47 32.23 -8.57 -6.52
CA TRP A 47 31.15 -9.28 -7.23
C TRP A 47 31.70 -10.25 -8.28
N PHE A 48 31.01 -11.37 -8.52
CA PHE A 48 31.37 -12.29 -9.58
C PHE A 48 31.19 -11.63 -10.95
N ASN A 49 32.16 -11.84 -11.85
CA ASN A 49 31.96 -11.56 -13.26
C ASN A 49 31.05 -12.64 -13.88
N ASN A 50 30.41 -12.33 -15.02
CA ASN A 50 29.54 -13.27 -15.73
C ASN A 50 30.21 -14.62 -16.02
N GLY A 51 31.49 -14.63 -16.42
CA GLY A 51 32.24 -15.87 -16.64
C GLY A 51 32.50 -16.68 -15.37
N GLU A 52 32.64 -16.01 -14.21
CA GLU A 52 32.80 -16.70 -12.92
C GLU A 52 31.47 -17.31 -12.46
N VAL A 53 30.36 -16.59 -12.65
CA VAL A 53 29.00 -17.11 -12.41
C VAL A 53 28.75 -18.38 -13.20
N GLU A 54 29.05 -18.39 -14.50
CA GLU A 54 28.89 -19.58 -15.36
C GLU A 54 29.78 -20.75 -14.94
N THR A 55 31.01 -20.47 -14.53
CA THR A 55 31.95 -21.50 -14.04
C THR A 55 31.41 -22.16 -12.77
N VAL A 56 30.98 -21.35 -11.80
CA VAL A 56 30.42 -21.82 -10.52
C VAL A 56 29.11 -22.56 -10.74
N ALA A 57 28.24 -22.07 -11.62
CA ALA A 57 27.01 -22.72 -12.02
C ALA A 57 27.27 -24.13 -12.57
N LYS A 58 28.26 -24.27 -13.47
CA LYS A 58 28.65 -25.55 -14.06
C LYS A 58 29.28 -26.51 -13.04
N GLU A 59 30.14 -26.00 -12.15
CA GLU A 59 30.79 -26.82 -11.11
C GLU A 59 29.79 -27.33 -10.07
N LEU A 60 28.83 -26.48 -9.68
CA LEU A 60 27.83 -26.82 -8.67
C LEU A 60 26.56 -27.44 -9.27
N GLY A 61 26.41 -27.46 -10.60
CA GLY A 61 25.26 -28.04 -11.30
C GLY A 61 23.96 -27.30 -10.99
N VAL A 62 24.00 -25.97 -11.01
CA VAL A 62 22.88 -25.08 -10.71
C VAL A 62 22.74 -24.04 -11.80
N GLU A 63 21.60 -23.37 -11.90
CA GLU A 63 21.37 -22.33 -12.89
C GLU A 63 22.20 -21.06 -12.59
N PRO A 64 22.78 -20.37 -13.59
CA PRO A 64 23.49 -19.10 -13.38
C PRO A 64 22.64 -18.03 -12.69
N ALA A 65 21.32 -18.06 -12.89
CA ALA A 65 20.38 -17.17 -12.22
C ALA A 65 20.36 -17.41 -10.69
N GLU A 66 20.36 -18.66 -10.25
CA GLU A 66 20.40 -19.01 -8.82
C GLU A 66 21.72 -18.59 -8.17
N VAL A 67 22.83 -18.64 -8.91
CA VAL A 67 24.15 -18.18 -8.43
C VAL A 67 24.13 -16.67 -8.19
N ARG A 68 23.61 -15.87 -9.13
CA ARG A 68 23.51 -14.40 -8.96
C ARG A 68 22.59 -14.01 -7.82
N GLU A 69 21.45 -14.69 -7.70
CA GLU A 69 20.52 -14.47 -6.60
C GLU A 69 21.16 -14.81 -5.26
N MET A 70 21.86 -15.95 -5.16
CA MET A 70 22.55 -16.31 -3.92
C MET A 70 23.74 -15.40 -3.61
N GLU A 71 24.43 -14.86 -4.61
CA GLU A 71 25.47 -13.85 -4.40
C GLU A 71 24.88 -12.55 -3.85
N SER A 72 23.83 -12.00 -4.48
CA SER A 72 23.21 -10.75 -4.03
C SER A 72 22.68 -10.88 -2.61
N ARG A 73 22.09 -12.03 -2.29
CA ARG A 73 21.67 -12.38 -0.93
C ARG A 73 22.87 -12.43 0.02
N LEU A 74 23.97 -13.12 -0.30
CA LEU A 74 25.11 -13.20 0.62
C LEU A 74 25.87 -11.87 0.78
N ALA A 75 25.76 -10.96 -0.20
CA ALA A 75 26.42 -9.66 -0.20
C ALA A 75 25.63 -8.58 0.54
N ALA A 76 24.30 -8.61 0.46
CA ALA A 76 23.48 -7.64 1.19
C ALA A 76 23.53 -7.91 2.71
N GLN A 77 23.63 -6.84 3.49
CA GLN A 77 23.55 -6.86 4.95
C GLN A 77 22.14 -6.41 5.37
N ASP A 78 21.59 -6.96 6.45
CA ASP A 78 20.35 -6.44 7.01
C ASP A 78 20.63 -5.07 7.65
N SER A 79 19.94 -4.02 7.17
CA SER A 79 20.10 -2.65 7.67
C SER A 79 19.36 -2.48 9.00
N THR A 80 19.95 -1.68 9.91
CA THR A 80 19.24 -1.23 11.11
C THR A 80 18.26 -0.11 10.75
N PHE A 81 17.15 -0.03 11.47
CA PHE A 81 16.16 1.04 11.26
C PHE A 81 16.64 2.38 11.84
N GLU A 82 17.27 2.33 13.01
CA GLU A 82 17.93 3.45 13.68
C GLU A 82 19.45 3.36 13.53
N MET A 83 20.12 4.50 13.60
CA MET A 83 21.57 4.56 13.64
C MET A 83 22.04 4.42 15.10
N PRO A 84 22.99 3.53 15.41
CA PRO A 84 23.66 3.54 16.70
C PRO A 84 24.39 4.89 16.86
N SER A 85 24.18 5.54 18.00
CA SER A 85 24.73 6.85 18.32
C SER A 85 26.20 6.80 18.73
N ASP A 86 27.06 6.16 17.93
CA ASP A 86 28.51 6.23 18.14
C ASP A 86 29.07 7.44 17.37
N ASP A 87 29.55 8.40 18.16
CA ASP A 87 29.86 9.79 17.80
C ASP A 87 31.25 9.98 17.16
N ASP A 88 31.93 8.90 16.72
CA ASP A 88 33.39 8.92 16.53
C ASP A 88 33.94 8.50 15.15
N GLU A 89 33.13 8.29 14.11
CA GLU A 89 33.70 8.07 12.76
C GLU A 89 33.07 8.93 11.67
N ALA A 90 33.77 10.04 11.40
CA ALA A 90 33.65 10.82 10.19
C ALA A 90 33.76 9.92 8.94
N GLY A 91 32.70 9.87 8.12
CA GLY A 91 32.86 9.58 6.69
C GLY A 91 31.98 8.52 6.05
N THR A 92 30.97 7.96 6.72
CA THR A 92 29.97 7.14 6.01
C THR A 92 28.57 7.75 6.10
N THR A 93 28.10 8.20 4.93
CA THR A 93 26.77 8.68 4.59
C THR A 93 25.70 7.59 4.77
N TYR A 94 25.57 7.02 5.97
CA TYR A 94 24.52 6.05 6.28
C TYR A 94 23.34 6.81 6.92
N THR A 95 22.49 7.38 6.09
CA THR A 95 21.24 7.99 6.57
C THR A 95 20.33 6.86 7.07
N ALA A 96 19.97 6.88 8.34
CA ALA A 96 19.06 5.90 8.91
C ALA A 96 17.72 5.91 8.15
N PRO A 97 17.13 4.72 7.86
CA PRO A 97 15.79 4.62 7.27
C PRO A 97 14.73 5.47 7.97
N ALA A 98 14.81 5.60 9.29
CA ALA A 98 13.90 6.42 10.08
C ALA A 98 13.83 7.91 9.65
N LEU A 99 14.88 8.46 9.02
CA LEU A 99 14.96 9.87 8.66
C LEU A 99 14.33 10.21 7.29
N TYR A 100 14.14 9.22 6.42
CA TYR A 100 13.62 9.44 5.06
C TYR A 100 12.41 8.58 4.71
N LEU A 101 12.08 7.57 5.54
CA LEU A 101 10.86 6.81 5.37
C LEU A 101 9.67 7.62 5.85
N GLU A 102 8.87 8.07 4.89
CA GLU A 102 7.62 8.78 5.13
C GLU A 102 6.46 7.78 5.26
N ASP A 103 5.61 8.00 6.25
CA ASP A 103 4.31 7.34 6.32
C ASP A 103 3.29 8.08 5.47
N LYS A 104 3.01 7.54 4.29
CA LYS A 104 2.03 8.10 3.35
C LYS A 104 0.57 7.89 3.78
N SER A 105 0.30 7.07 4.79
CA SER A 105 -1.05 6.88 5.33
C SER A 105 -1.42 7.90 6.41
N SER A 106 -0.45 8.68 6.88
CA SER A 106 -0.63 9.68 7.93
C SER A 106 -0.77 11.11 7.40
N ASP A 107 -1.18 11.30 6.12
CA ASP A 107 -1.49 12.64 5.62
C ASP A 107 -2.84 13.13 6.17
N LEU A 108 -2.78 13.57 7.42
CA LEU A 108 -3.92 14.09 8.16
C LEU A 108 -4.52 15.33 7.49
N ALA A 109 -3.73 16.08 6.71
CA ALA A 109 -4.20 17.32 6.10
C ALA A 109 -5.31 17.05 5.07
N GLU A 110 -5.11 16.06 4.20
CA GLU A 110 -6.12 15.67 3.21
C GLU A 110 -7.39 15.14 3.88
N ASP A 111 -7.24 14.31 4.93
CA ASP A 111 -8.37 13.76 5.68
C ASP A 111 -9.20 14.85 6.37
N TYR A 112 -8.52 15.82 7.03
CA TYR A 112 -9.20 16.94 7.67
C TYR A 112 -9.85 17.89 6.65
N GLU A 113 -9.20 18.13 5.51
CA GLU A 113 -9.77 18.93 4.44
C GLU A 113 -11.04 18.27 3.89
N ALA A 114 -10.99 16.98 3.59
CA ALA A 114 -12.14 16.22 3.09
C ALA A 114 -13.31 16.24 4.09
N GLN A 115 -13.05 16.00 5.38
CA GLN A 115 -14.07 16.04 6.43
C GLN A 115 -14.68 17.44 6.58
N ASN A 116 -13.84 18.48 6.60
CA ASN A 116 -14.30 19.86 6.71
C ASN A 116 -15.12 20.26 5.47
N TRP A 117 -14.68 19.84 4.28
CA TRP A 117 -15.39 20.09 3.03
C TRP A 117 -16.75 19.39 3.00
N GLU A 118 -16.83 18.13 3.42
CA GLU A 118 -18.08 17.38 3.53
C GLU A 118 -19.03 18.06 4.52
N ALA A 119 -18.55 18.40 5.72
CA ALA A 119 -19.36 19.08 6.73
C ALA A 119 -19.88 20.43 6.24
N HIS A 120 -19.02 21.23 5.61
CA HIS A 120 -19.38 22.53 5.03
C HIS A 120 -20.41 22.38 3.90
N THR A 121 -20.22 21.41 3.00
CA THR A 121 -21.14 21.16 1.88
C THR A 121 -22.50 20.68 2.38
N ASN A 122 -22.52 19.76 3.35
CA ASN A 122 -23.76 19.27 3.97
C ASN A 122 -24.51 20.37 4.69
N ASN A 123 -23.81 21.25 5.42
CA ASN A 123 -24.43 22.39 6.09
C ASN A 123 -25.04 23.38 5.10
N ARG A 124 -24.31 23.72 4.02
CA ARG A 124 -24.82 24.59 2.94
C ARG A 124 -26.01 23.97 2.22
N LEU A 125 -25.97 22.67 1.93
CA LEU A 125 -27.10 21.95 1.33
C LEU A 125 -28.32 21.98 2.26
N GLY A 126 -28.12 21.76 3.56
CA GLY A 126 -29.17 21.84 4.58
C GLY A 126 -29.83 23.22 4.62
N HIS A 127 -29.03 24.30 4.65
CA HIS A 127 -29.55 25.66 4.57
C HIS A 127 -30.27 25.95 3.25
N ALA A 128 -29.71 25.51 2.12
CA ALA A 128 -30.33 25.68 0.81
C ALA A 128 -31.69 24.98 0.72
N LEU A 129 -31.80 23.75 1.24
CA LEU A 129 -33.08 23.02 1.31
C LEU A 129 -34.10 23.74 2.19
N ALA A 130 -33.67 24.40 3.26
CA ALA A 130 -34.56 25.17 4.14
C ALA A 130 -35.11 26.45 3.49
N THR A 131 -34.46 26.97 2.43
CA THR A 131 -34.98 28.13 1.66
C THR A 131 -36.02 27.77 0.60
N LEU A 132 -36.18 26.48 0.30
CA LEU A 132 -37.20 25.99 -0.62
C LEU A 132 -38.57 25.98 0.05
N ASP A 133 -39.62 26.06 -0.75
CA ASP A 133 -40.98 25.79 -0.26
C ASP A 133 -41.13 24.31 0.11
N GLU A 134 -42.01 24.03 1.07
CA GLU A 134 -42.23 22.69 1.64
C GLU A 134 -42.52 21.63 0.58
N ARG A 135 -43.26 22.01 -0.48
CA ARG A 135 -43.58 21.12 -1.60
C ARG A 135 -42.35 20.82 -2.45
N SER A 136 -41.56 21.81 -2.81
CA SER A 136 -40.29 21.62 -3.53
C SER A 136 -39.27 20.84 -2.69
N GLN A 137 -39.21 21.08 -1.39
CA GLN A 137 -38.33 20.35 -0.46
C GLN A 137 -38.67 18.85 -0.43
N HIS A 138 -39.96 18.51 -0.35
CA HIS A 138 -40.41 17.12 -0.38
C HIS A 138 -40.11 16.45 -1.73
N ILE A 139 -40.39 17.12 -2.86
CA ILE A 139 -40.07 16.60 -4.21
C ILE A 139 -38.58 16.30 -4.37
N VAL A 140 -37.71 17.18 -3.87
CA VAL A 140 -36.25 16.99 -3.95
C VAL A 140 -35.79 15.86 -3.04
N ARG A 141 -36.25 15.82 -1.78
CA ARG A 141 -35.88 14.75 -0.84
C ARG A 141 -36.25 13.37 -1.39
N SER A 142 -37.52 13.19 -1.78
CA SER A 142 -38.03 11.91 -2.25
C SER A 142 -37.43 11.43 -3.58
N ARG A 143 -36.80 12.31 -4.37
CA ARG A 143 -36.12 11.92 -5.63
C ARG A 143 -34.62 11.73 -5.51
N TRP A 144 -33.96 12.47 -4.61
CA TRP A 144 -32.50 12.57 -4.58
C TRP A 144 -31.85 12.16 -3.27
N LEU A 145 -32.52 12.35 -2.13
CA LEU A 145 -31.93 12.17 -0.80
C LEU A 145 -32.44 10.92 -0.08
N ASP A 146 -33.67 10.49 -0.35
CA ASP A 146 -34.24 9.29 0.25
C ASP A 146 -33.70 8.02 -0.44
N ASP A 147 -33.56 6.93 0.34
CA ASP A 147 -33.10 5.63 -0.16
C ASP A 147 -34.07 5.04 -1.22
N ASN A 148 -35.36 5.23 -1.02
CA ASN A 148 -36.42 4.78 -1.93
C ASN A 148 -36.92 5.93 -2.83
N LYS A 149 -36.27 6.09 -3.98
CA LYS A 149 -36.53 7.20 -4.90
C LYS A 149 -37.92 7.08 -5.55
N SER A 150 -38.76 8.08 -5.34
CA SER A 150 -40.10 8.18 -5.95
C SER A 150 -40.03 8.61 -7.42
N THR A 151 -40.90 8.08 -8.27
CA THR A 151 -40.98 8.50 -9.67
C THR A 151 -41.73 9.84 -9.81
N LEU A 152 -41.62 10.48 -10.98
CA LEU A 152 -42.40 11.70 -11.26
C LEU A 152 -43.91 11.43 -11.22
N GLN A 153 -44.33 10.20 -11.59
CA GLN A 153 -45.73 9.81 -11.61
C GLN A 153 -46.26 9.61 -10.19
N ASP A 154 -45.51 8.96 -9.31
CA ASP A 154 -45.94 8.76 -7.91
C ASP A 154 -46.13 10.11 -7.18
N LEU A 155 -45.23 11.07 -7.43
CA LEU A 155 -45.34 12.42 -6.88
C LEU A 155 -46.47 13.23 -7.53
N ALA A 156 -46.72 13.04 -8.82
CA ALA A 156 -47.83 13.65 -9.54
C ALA A 156 -49.17 13.19 -8.97
N ASP A 157 -49.31 11.88 -8.72
CA ASP A 157 -50.50 11.25 -8.16
C ASP A 157 -50.72 11.71 -6.71
N ASN A 158 -49.67 11.78 -5.89
CA ASN A 158 -49.75 12.25 -4.50
C ASN A 158 -50.21 13.72 -4.40
N TYR A 159 -49.70 14.58 -5.29
CA TYR A 159 -50.05 16.01 -5.28
C TYR A 159 -51.23 16.39 -6.18
N GLY A 160 -51.86 15.43 -6.88
CA GLY A 160 -52.96 15.67 -7.81
C GLY A 160 -52.61 16.61 -8.97
N VAL A 161 -51.37 16.59 -9.46
CA VAL A 161 -50.89 17.42 -10.58
C VAL A 161 -50.26 16.57 -11.68
N SER A 162 -50.01 17.14 -12.86
CA SER A 162 -49.32 16.39 -13.92
C SER A 162 -47.84 16.15 -13.59
N ALA A 163 -47.29 15.04 -14.12
CA ALA A 163 -45.86 14.72 -14.00
C ALA A 163 -44.94 15.83 -14.54
N GLU A 164 -45.36 16.51 -15.61
CA GLU A 164 -44.61 17.65 -16.15
C GLU A 164 -44.58 18.84 -15.18
N ARG A 165 -45.64 19.05 -14.39
CA ARG A 165 -45.64 20.10 -13.36
C ARG A 165 -44.66 19.79 -12.22
N ILE A 166 -44.57 18.54 -11.78
CA ILE A 166 -43.56 18.10 -10.80
C ILE A 166 -42.14 18.31 -11.35
N ARG A 167 -41.91 17.95 -12.61
CA ARG A 167 -40.62 18.17 -13.29
C ARG A 167 -40.21 19.65 -13.33
N GLN A 168 -41.16 20.56 -13.56
CA GLN A 168 -40.90 22.01 -13.52
C GLN A 168 -40.51 22.49 -12.12
N LEU A 169 -41.22 22.02 -11.10
CA LEU A 169 -40.93 22.36 -9.70
C LEU A 169 -39.54 21.82 -9.29
N GLU A 170 -39.23 20.57 -9.65
CA GLU A 170 -37.90 19.98 -9.45
C GLU A 170 -36.81 20.81 -10.12
N LYS A 171 -36.97 21.17 -11.40
CA LYS A 171 -35.98 21.96 -12.14
C LYS A 171 -35.72 23.32 -11.49
N ASN A 172 -36.77 23.98 -11.02
CA ASN A 172 -36.65 25.26 -10.33
C ASN A 172 -35.98 25.13 -8.95
N ALA A 173 -36.33 24.08 -8.19
CA ALA A 173 -35.70 23.78 -6.93
C ALA A 173 -34.20 23.46 -7.11
N MET A 174 -33.83 22.70 -8.14
CA MET A 174 -32.42 22.39 -8.47
C MET A 174 -31.64 23.61 -8.89
N LYS A 175 -32.25 24.54 -9.62
CA LYS A 175 -31.61 25.81 -9.94
C LYS A 175 -31.30 26.62 -8.67
N LYS A 176 -32.21 26.64 -7.70
CA LYS A 176 -32.02 27.32 -6.41
C LYS A 176 -30.96 26.63 -5.54
N LEU A 177 -30.97 25.31 -5.44
CA LEU A 177 -29.95 24.56 -4.70
C LEU A 177 -28.55 24.75 -5.30
N LYS A 178 -28.43 24.68 -6.64
CA LYS A 178 -27.16 24.93 -7.32
C LYS A 178 -26.60 26.33 -7.03
N ALA A 179 -27.48 27.34 -7.03
CA ALA A 179 -27.08 28.71 -6.69
C ALA A 179 -26.64 28.87 -5.22
N ALA A 180 -27.28 28.16 -4.28
CA ALA A 180 -27.00 28.27 -2.85
C ALA A 180 -25.77 27.46 -2.40
N VAL A 181 -25.55 26.28 -2.97
CA VAL A 181 -24.35 25.45 -2.73
C VAL A 181 -23.14 26.00 -3.49
N GLY A 182 -23.37 26.83 -4.52
CA GLY A 182 -22.34 27.45 -5.36
C GLY A 182 -22.09 26.60 -6.60
N GLU A 183 -21.88 27.27 -7.74
CA GLU A 183 -21.15 26.64 -8.84
C GLU A 183 -19.69 26.51 -8.40
N PHE A 184 -19.20 25.29 -8.48
CA PHE A 184 -17.79 24.94 -8.32
C PHE A 184 -16.94 25.68 -9.35
#